data_AF-A0A5R9E0D3-F1
#
_entry.id   AF-A0A5R9E0D3-F1
#
_cell.length_a   1.000
_cell.length_b   1.000
_cell.length_c   1.000
_cell.angle_alpha   90.00
_cell.angle_beta   90.00
_cell.angle_gamma   90.00
#
_symmetry.space_group_name_H-M   'P 1'
#
loop_
_entity.id
_entity.type
_entity.pdbx_description
1 polymer ?
#
loop_
_entity_poly.entity_id
_entity_poly.type
_entity_poly.pdbx_seq_one_letter_code
_entity_poly.pdbx_strand_id
1 'polypeptide(L)' 'MRPFVLNYVLPAESPAVTLPYTYDSALQLNVLPDGRPAIVDRDLILVTGTTTSTAGSKTHFDD' A
#
# COMPACT_ATOMS: atom_id res chain seq x y z
N MET A 1 14.81 -24.55 -12.07
CA MET A 1 14.91 -23.20 -12.69
C MET A 1 14.11 -22.24 -11.80
N ARG A 2 14.75 -21.30 -11.10
CA ARG A 2 14.07 -20.37 -10.19
C ARG A 2 13.81 -19.06 -10.93
N PRO A 3 12.59 -18.49 -10.90
CA PRO A 3 12.32 -17.20 -11.50
C PRO A 3 13.30 -16.14 -11.00
N PHE A 4 13.90 -15.37 -11.92
CA PHE A 4 14.94 -14.39 -11.61
C PHE A 4 14.51 -13.38 -10.53
N VAL A 5 13.23 -12.98 -10.54
CA VAL A 5 12.61 -12.09 -9.56
C VAL A 5 12.79 -12.59 -8.13
N LEU A 6 12.70 -13.89 -7.90
CA LEU A 6 12.76 -14.47 -6.56
C LEU A 6 14.18 -14.44 -5.94
N ASN A 7 15.19 -14.04 -6.71
CA ASN A 7 16.54 -13.82 -6.20
C ASN A 7 16.74 -12.41 -5.61
N TYR A 8 15.83 -11.48 -5.88
CA TYR A 8 15.92 -10.09 -5.44
C TYR A 8 14.76 -9.65 -4.55
N VAL A 9 13.87 -10.57 -4.17
CA VAL A 9 12.81 -10.28 -3.19
C VAL A 9 13.48 -10.06 -1.84
N LEU A 10 13.58 -8.79 -1.43
CA LEU A 10 13.81 -8.43 -0.05
C LEU A 10 12.51 -8.71 0.73
N PRO A 11 12.57 -9.36 1.90
CA PRO A 11 11.41 -9.44 2.77
C PRO A 11 10.95 -8.01 3.07
N ALA A 12 9.73 -7.67 2.68
CA ALA A 12 9.13 -6.43 3.11
C ALA A 12 8.95 -6.54 4.62
N GLU A 13 9.64 -5.69 5.37
CA GLU A 13 9.46 -5.60 6.81
C GLU A 13 8.00 -5.22 7.07
N SER A 14 7.24 -6.11 7.70
CA SER A 14 5.87 -5.78 8.10
C SER A 14 5.95 -4.62 9.11
N PRO A 15 5.30 -3.48 8.84
CA PRO A 15 5.33 -2.37 9.78
C PRO A 15 4.79 -2.84 11.15
N ALA A 16 5.51 -2.47 12.21
CA ALA A 16 5.34 -3.04 13.55
C ALA A 16 3.92 -2.91 14.11
N VAL A 17 3.17 -1.86 13.73
CA VAL A 17 1.73 -1.74 13.94
C VAL A 17 1.19 -0.78 12.87
N THR A 18 0.35 -1.27 11.96
CA THR A 18 -0.50 -0.39 11.15
C THR A 18 -1.67 0.01 12.04
N LEU A 19 -1.84 1.31 12.32
CA LEU A 19 -3.07 1.82 12.95
C LEU A 19 -4.28 1.25 12.18
N PRO A 20 -5.19 0.50 12.83
CA PRO A 20 -6.30 -0.13 12.14
C PRO A 20 -7.24 0.96 11.62
N TYR A 21 -7.39 1.04 10.29
CA TYR A 21 -8.37 1.87 9.62
C TYR A 21 -9.38 1.00 8.90
N THR A 22 -10.60 1.51 8.69
CA THR A 22 -11.65 0.85 7.92
C THR A 22 -12.14 1.76 6.81
N TYR A 23 -12.62 1.18 5.72
CA TYR A 23 -13.28 1.97 4.67
C TYR A 23 -14.71 2.31 5.11
N ASP A 24 -15.04 3.59 5.17
CA ASP A 24 -16.39 4.11 5.33
C ASP A 24 -16.99 4.38 3.95
N SER A 25 -18.00 3.62 3.55
CA SER A 25 -18.65 3.74 2.25
C SER A 25 -19.57 4.95 2.12
N ALA A 26 -20.07 5.49 3.23
CA ALA A 26 -20.90 6.70 3.21
C ALA A 26 -20.03 7.94 2.95
N LEU A 27 -18.81 7.96 3.49
CA LEU A 27 -17.84 9.03 3.27
C LEU A 27 -16.93 8.78 2.07
N GLN A 28 -16.86 7.54 1.57
CA GLN A 28 -15.89 7.08 0.57
C GLN A 28 -14.44 7.32 0.98
N LEU A 29 -14.15 7.13 2.27
CA LEU A 29 -12.84 7.41 2.86
C LEU A 29 -12.41 6.27 3.79
N ASN A 30 -11.11 6.04 3.86
CA ASN A 30 -10.53 5.28 4.96
C ASN A 30 -10.59 6.15 6.23
N VAL A 31 -11.11 5.60 7.32
CA VAL A 31 -11.28 6.28 8.61
C VAL A 31 -10.59 5.53 9.74
N LEU A 32 -10.11 6.29 10.72
CA LEU A 32 -9.57 5.79 11.98
C LEU A 32 -10.70 5.29 12.91
N PRO A 33 -10.39 4.58 14.01
CA PRO A 33 -11.39 4.14 14.98
C PRO A 33 -12.18 5.27 15.64
N ASP A 34 -11.65 6.49 15.62
CA ASP A 34 -12.31 7.71 16.11
C ASP A 34 -13.14 8.44 15.02
N GLY A 35 -13.23 7.88 13.81
CA GLY A 35 -13.98 8.41 12.68
C GLY A 35 -13.27 9.51 11.88
N ARG A 36 -12.07 9.95 12.29
CA ARG A 36 -11.31 10.92 11.49
C ARG A 36 -10.78 10.27 10.21
N PRO A 37 -10.70 11.01 9.08
CA PRO A 37 -10.10 10.49 7.86
C PRO A 37 -8.65 10.04 8.09
N ALA A 38 -8.29 8.86 7.61
CA ALA A 38 -6.94 8.31 7.69
C ALA A 38 -5.87 9.29 7.16
N ILE A 39 -6.22 10.09 6.15
CA ILE A 39 -5.33 11.08 5.53
C ILE A 39 -4.97 12.27 6.44
N VAL A 40 -5.65 12.46 7.58
CA VAL A 40 -5.26 13.52 8.54
C VAL A 40 -4.18 13.07 9.52
N ASP A 41 -3.82 11.79 9.50
CA ASP A 41 -2.82 11.20 10.38
C ASP A 41 -1.51 10.97 9.64
N ARG A 42 -0.47 11.71 10.04
CA ARG A 42 0.85 11.67 9.39
C ARG A 42 1.54 10.32 9.56
N ASP A 43 1.41 9.70 10.73
CA ASP A 43 2.04 8.42 11.00
C ASP A 43 1.37 7.34 10.17
N LEU A 44 0.04 7.39 10.04
CA LEU A 44 -0.69 6.52 9.14
C LEU A 44 -0.32 6.73 7.68
N ILE A 45 -0.15 7.98 7.21
CA ILE A 45 0.32 8.28 5.85
C ILE A 45 1.73 7.72 5.61
N LEU A 46 2.64 7.83 6.57
CA LEU A 46 3.99 7.29 6.41
C LEU A 46 4.00 5.77 6.29
N VAL A 47 3.09 5.08 6.99
CA VAL A 47 2.97 3.61 6.95
C VAL A 47 2.21 3.12 5.72
N THR A 48 1.21 3.86 5.24
CA THR A 48 0.29 3.41 4.17
C THR A 48 0.52 4.09 2.82
N GLY A 49 1.23 5.21 2.79
CA GLY A 49 1.45 6.05 1.61
C GLY A 49 2.47 5.49 0.63
N THR A 50 3.16 4.40 0.97
CA THR A 50 3.98 3.66 0.01
C THR A 50 3.07 2.82 -0.90
N THR A 51 2.50 3.44 -1.93
CA THR A 51 2.00 2.72 -3.10
C THR A 51 3.20 2.41 -3.99
N THR A 52 3.92 1.33 -3.69
CA THR A 52 4.88 0.79 -4.67
C THR A 52 4.06 0.27 -5.85
N SER A 53 3.83 1.10 -6.86
CA SER A 53 3.32 0.68 -8.15
C SER A 53 4.38 -0.23 -8.80
N THR A 54 4.21 -1.54 -8.64
CA THR A 54 4.89 -2.56 -9.46
C THR A 54 4.24 -2.72 -10.83
N ALA A 55 3.26 -1.88 -11.17
CA ALA A 55 2.75 -1.72 -12.52
C ALA A 55 3.79 -0.97 -13.38
N GLY A 56 4.96 -1.58 -13.57
CA GLY A 56 5.73 -1.34 -14.78
C GLY A 56 4.80 -1.70 -15.92
N SER A 57 4.27 -0.69 -16.60
CA SER A 57 3.47 -0.88 -17.80
C SER A 57 4.32 -1.70 -18.76
N LYS A 58 3.97 -2.98 -18.95
CA LYS A 58 4.30 -3.67 -20.18
C LYS A 58 3.56 -2.90 -21.26
N THR A 59 4.19 -1.88 -21.84
CA THR A 59 3.84 -1.45 -23.18
C THR A 59 4.05 -2.66 -24.05
N HIS A 60 2.94 -3.27 -24.46
CA HIS A 60 2.88 -4.26 -25.51
C HIS A 60 3.61 -3.65 -26.72
N PHE A 61 4.79 -4.15 -27.04
CA PHE A 61 5.33 -3.92 -28.37
C PHE A 61 4.58 -4.90 -29.26
N ASP A 62 3.62 -4.39 -30.02
CA ASP A 62 3.16 -5.07 -31.24
C ASP A 62 4.36 -5.10 -32.19
N ASP A 63 4.99 -6.27 -32.28
CA ASP A 63 5.83 -6.70 -33.41
C ASP A 63 5.59 -8.20 -33.62
#